data_AF-K1UG23-F1
#
_entry.id   AF-K1UG23-F1
#
_cell.length_a   1.000
_cell.length_b   1.000
_cell.length_c   1.000
_cell.angle_alpha   90.00
_cell.angle_beta   90.00
_cell.angle_gamma   90.00
#
_symmetry.space_group_name_H-M   'P 1'
#
loop_
_entity.id
_entity.type
_entity.pdbx_description
1 polymer ?
#
loop_
_entity_poly.entity_id
_entity_poly.type
_entity_poly.pdbx_seq_one_letter_code
_entity_poly.pdbx_strand_id
1 'polypeptide(L)'
;MSIRNIANVSLCLALLSVGNGVAAQNESRWHNVDINQQNREPRRAAFFAYETLDKAQSFDKKKSVNYLSMEGMWKFNFVKDHNKRPANFYAANYDDSEWKDFPVPGLFELNGYGDATYKNVGYAWATQFDPNPPYISELNNYTGSYRRT
;
A
#
# COMPACT_ATOMS: atom_id res chain seq x y z
N MET A 1 55.92 29.16 6.20
CA MET A 1 56.15 27.83 6.81
C MET A 1 55.57 27.89 8.21
N SER A 2 54.51 27.22 8.64
CA SER A 2 53.58 26.26 8.06
C SER A 2 52.32 26.29 8.95
N ILE A 3 51.13 26.35 8.34
CA ILE A 3 49.82 26.27 8.98
C ILE A 3 49.57 24.81 9.38
N ARG A 4 49.67 24.47 10.66
CA ARG A 4 49.24 23.18 11.21
C ARG A 4 48.86 23.38 12.67
N ASN A 5 47.57 23.60 12.97
CA ASN A 5 46.96 23.33 14.29
C ASN A 5 45.43 23.56 14.34
N ILE A 6 44.70 23.30 13.26
CA ILE A 6 43.22 23.28 13.30
C ILE A 6 42.75 22.14 12.41
N ALA A 7 42.82 20.89 12.87
CA ALA A 7 42.29 19.77 12.08
C ALA A 7 41.72 18.59 12.88
N ASN A 8 41.83 18.55 14.21
CA ASN A 8 41.52 17.30 14.94
C ASN A 8 40.47 17.47 16.06
N VAL A 9 39.36 18.17 15.78
CA VAL A 9 38.16 18.08 16.65
C VAL A 9 36.85 17.81 15.87
N SER A 10 36.87 17.85 14.53
CA SER A 10 35.62 17.71 13.74
C SER A 10 35.26 16.28 13.32
N LEU A 11 35.97 15.23 13.77
CA LEU A 11 35.77 13.86 13.25
C LEU A 11 34.83 12.96 14.08
N CYS A 12 34.28 13.42 15.20
CA CYS A 12 33.46 12.54 16.07
C CYS A 12 31.94 12.81 16.07
N LEU A 13 31.40 13.66 15.19
CA LEU A 13 29.97 13.99 15.18
C LEU A 13 29.20 13.61 13.91
N ALA A 14 29.68 12.62 13.16
CA ALA A 14 29.06 12.20 11.89
C ALA A 14 28.61 10.73 11.86
N LEU A 15 28.39 10.08 13.02
CA LEU A 15 28.08 8.64 13.08
C LEU A 15 26.76 8.25 13.75
N LEU A 16 25.85 9.19 14.00
CA LEU A 16 24.53 8.87 14.56
C LEU A 16 23.38 9.57 13.82
N SER A 17 23.36 9.46 12.49
CA SER A 17 22.09 9.47 11.76
C SER A 17 21.74 8.03 11.42
N VAL A 18 21.45 7.23 12.45
CA VAL A 18 20.62 6.05 12.26
C VAL A 18 19.26 6.61 11.87
N GLY A 19 19.00 6.66 10.56
CA GLY A 19 17.67 6.92 10.06
C GLY A 19 16.77 5.88 10.71
N ASN A 20 15.88 6.34 11.60
CA ASN A 20 14.77 5.53 12.05
C ASN A 20 13.94 5.24 10.81
N GLY A 21 14.22 4.10 10.17
CA GLY A 21 13.29 3.51 9.23
C GLY A 21 12.00 3.32 10.00
N VAL A 22 11.02 4.19 9.75
CA VAL A 22 9.68 4.00 10.27
C VAL A 22 9.24 2.66 9.66
N ALA A 23 9.22 1.61 10.48
CA ALA A 23 8.68 0.33 10.07
C ALA A 23 7.19 0.52 9.78
N ALA A 24 6.88 0.84 8.53
CA ALA A 24 5.53 1.17 8.08
C ALA A 24 4.58 -0.03 8.18
N GLN A 25 5.10 -1.24 8.45
CA GLN A 25 4.36 -2.50 8.55
C GLN A 25 4.88 -3.33 9.72
N ASN A 26 4.13 -3.38 10.84
CA ASN A 26 4.22 -4.50 11.78
C ASN A 26 3.45 -5.65 11.13
N GLU A 27 4.10 -6.74 10.74
CA GLU A 27 3.46 -7.85 10.01
C GLU A 27 2.32 -8.52 10.80
N SER A 28 2.19 -8.24 12.10
CA SER A 28 1.13 -8.76 12.95
C SER A 28 -0.30 -8.23 12.68
N ARG A 29 -0.48 -7.13 11.92
CA ARG A 29 -1.82 -6.45 11.90
C ARG A 29 -2.92 -7.26 11.22
N TRP A 30 -2.65 -7.84 10.05
CA TRP A 30 -3.68 -8.56 9.29
C TRP A 30 -4.03 -9.93 9.91
N HIS A 31 -3.22 -10.40 10.87
CA HIS A 31 -3.50 -11.55 11.72
C HIS A 31 -4.20 -11.22 13.05
N ASN A 32 -4.29 -9.94 13.41
CA ASN A 32 -4.82 -9.52 14.70
C ASN A 32 -6.27 -9.02 14.57
N VAL A 33 -7.21 -9.81 15.08
CA VAL A 33 -8.66 -9.55 15.01
C VAL A 33 -9.10 -8.30 15.79
N ASP A 34 -8.31 -7.86 16.76
CA ASP A 34 -8.61 -6.65 17.55
C ASP A 34 -8.25 -5.38 16.77
N ILE A 35 -7.44 -5.50 15.70
CA ILE A 35 -6.98 -4.38 14.88
C ILE A 35 -7.75 -4.33 13.56
N ASN A 36 -8.88 -3.64 13.56
CA ASN A 36 -9.72 -3.46 12.36
C ASN A 36 -9.43 -2.18 11.57
N GLN A 37 -8.67 -1.23 12.14
CA GLN A 37 -8.29 0.03 11.50
C GLN A 37 -7.08 0.65 12.21
N GLN A 38 -6.30 1.48 11.49
CA GLN A 38 -5.24 2.31 12.05
C GLN A 38 -5.27 3.67 11.36
N ASN A 39 -5.26 4.76 12.15
CA ASN A 39 -5.18 6.15 11.65
C ASN A 39 -6.20 6.52 10.56
N ARG A 40 -7.38 5.87 10.55
CA ARG A 40 -8.48 6.20 9.65
C ARG A 40 -9.36 7.26 10.30
N GLU A 41 -9.80 8.24 9.52
CA GLU A 41 -10.79 9.23 9.95
C GLU A 41 -12.10 8.58 10.47
N PRO A 42 -12.81 9.23 11.40
CA PRO A 42 -14.10 8.75 11.89
C PRO A 42 -15.14 8.57 10.77
N ARG A 43 -16.05 7.59 10.96
CA ARG A 43 -17.19 7.39 10.05
C ARG A 43 -18.09 8.63 10.04
N ARG A 44 -18.54 9.01 8.85
CA ARG A 44 -19.43 10.16 8.62
C ARG A 44 -20.31 9.92 7.39
N ALA A 45 -21.33 10.75 7.19
CA ALA A 45 -22.14 10.73 5.99
C ALA A 45 -21.30 10.96 4.71
N ALA A 46 -21.76 10.41 3.59
CA ALA A 46 -21.13 10.64 2.30
C ALA A 46 -21.44 12.06 1.81
N PHE A 47 -20.39 12.83 1.55
CA PHE A 47 -20.49 14.14 0.91
C PHE A 47 -19.19 14.48 0.18
N PHE A 48 -19.24 15.53 -0.63
CA PHE A 48 -18.09 16.05 -1.35
C PHE A 48 -18.02 17.58 -1.20
N ALA A 49 -16.81 18.11 -1.05
CA ALA A 49 -16.59 19.53 -0.84
C ALA A 49 -16.55 20.25 -2.19
N TYR A 50 -17.71 20.70 -2.67
CA TYR A 50 -17.80 21.57 -3.84
C TYR A 50 -17.45 23.01 -3.44
N GLU A 51 -16.85 23.74 -4.37
CA GLU A 51 -16.47 25.15 -4.22
C GLU A 51 -17.65 26.12 -4.37
N THR A 52 -18.78 25.67 -4.93
CA THR A 52 -19.98 26.49 -5.18
C THR A 52 -21.26 25.66 -5.06
N LEU A 53 -22.38 26.33 -4.79
CA LEU A 53 -23.70 25.71 -4.74
C LEU A 53 -24.11 25.11 -6.10
N ASP A 54 -23.90 25.83 -7.20
CA ASP A 54 -24.27 25.40 -8.54
C ASP A 54 -23.60 24.07 -8.92
N LYS A 55 -22.31 23.91 -8.60
CA LYS A 55 -21.60 22.64 -8.79
C LYS A 55 -22.12 21.56 -7.85
N ALA A 56 -22.42 21.88 -6.60
CA ALA A 56 -22.99 20.93 -5.64
C ALA A 56 -24.34 20.37 -6.12
N GLN A 57 -25.19 21.22 -6.72
CA GLN A 57 -26.48 20.82 -7.29
C GLN A 57 -26.36 19.90 -8.51
N SER A 58 -25.20 19.87 -9.18
CA SER A 58 -24.96 18.95 -10.29
C SER A 58 -24.71 17.50 -9.82
N PHE A 59 -24.39 17.31 -8.55
CA PHE A 59 -23.99 16.03 -7.94
C PHE A 59 -22.81 15.31 -8.62
N ASP A 60 -22.10 15.98 -9.53
CA ASP A 60 -20.96 15.44 -10.25
C ASP A 60 -19.66 16.01 -9.69
N LYS A 61 -18.99 15.20 -8.86
CA LYS A 61 -17.71 15.55 -8.22
C LYS A 61 -16.64 15.93 -9.25
N LYS A 62 -16.69 15.35 -10.46
CA LYS A 62 -15.70 15.58 -11.52
C LYS A 62 -15.69 17.03 -12.02
N LYS A 63 -16.76 17.78 -11.78
CA LYS A 63 -16.87 19.20 -12.14
C LYS A 63 -16.23 20.15 -11.13
N SER A 64 -15.86 19.65 -9.95
CA SER A 64 -15.24 20.46 -8.91
C SER A 64 -13.73 20.53 -9.07
N VAL A 65 -13.15 21.70 -8.78
CA VAL A 65 -11.69 21.86 -8.71
C VAL A 65 -11.05 21.06 -7.58
N ASN A 66 -11.84 20.63 -6.59
CA ASN A 66 -11.38 19.82 -5.46
C ASN A 66 -11.33 18.32 -5.80
N TYR A 67 -11.65 17.93 -7.03
CA TYR A 67 -11.64 16.55 -7.47
C TYR A 67 -10.40 16.22 -8.28
N LEU A 68 -9.69 15.18 -7.84
CA LEU A 68 -8.63 14.53 -8.58
C LEU A 68 -8.91 13.03 -8.62
N SER A 69 -9.07 12.46 -9.81
CA SER A 69 -9.29 11.03 -9.94
C SER A 69 -7.99 10.25 -9.73
N MET A 70 -8.08 9.20 -8.92
CA MET A 70 -7.02 8.20 -8.74
C MET A 70 -7.27 6.93 -9.55
N GLU A 71 -8.30 6.92 -10.41
CA GLU A 71 -8.53 5.86 -11.40
C GLU A 71 -7.52 5.94 -12.54
N GLY A 72 -7.33 4.84 -13.27
CA GLY A 72 -6.44 4.74 -14.43
C GLY A 72 -5.43 3.60 -14.29
N MET A 73 -4.34 3.67 -15.06
CA MET A 73 -3.27 2.67 -15.03
C MET A 73 -2.28 2.96 -13.90
N TRP A 74 -1.95 1.92 -13.13
CA TRP A 74 -0.98 1.96 -12.04
C TRP A 74 0.12 0.93 -12.30
N LYS A 75 1.35 1.18 -11.82
CA LYS A 75 2.38 0.16 -11.76
C LYS A 75 2.00 -0.90 -10.75
N PHE A 76 2.11 -2.16 -11.14
CA PHE A 76 1.60 -3.30 -10.40
C PHE A 76 2.58 -4.47 -10.40
N ASN A 77 2.75 -5.06 -9.22
CA ASN A 77 3.47 -6.29 -9.00
C ASN A 77 2.59 -7.27 -8.23
N PHE A 78 2.43 -8.46 -8.80
CA PHE A 78 1.69 -9.57 -8.20
C PHE A 78 2.66 -10.64 -7.71
N VAL A 79 2.43 -11.13 -6.50
CA VAL A 79 3.13 -12.31 -5.97
C VAL A 79 2.14 -13.32 -5.43
N LYS A 80 2.49 -14.60 -5.61
CA LYS A 80 1.69 -15.74 -5.15
C LYS A 80 1.68 -15.88 -3.62
N ASP A 81 2.82 -15.64 -2.99
CA ASP A 81 3.02 -15.77 -1.55
C ASP A 81 3.27 -14.38 -0.96
N HIS A 82 2.58 -14.04 0.14
CA HIS A 82 2.59 -12.70 0.72
C HIS A 82 4.00 -12.20 1.09
N ASN A 83 4.85 -13.10 1.57
CA ASN A 83 6.22 -12.81 1.96
C ASN A 83 7.17 -12.54 0.78
N LYS A 84 6.75 -12.81 -0.46
CA LYS A 84 7.54 -12.50 -1.67
C LYS A 84 7.29 -11.10 -2.19
N ARG A 85 6.40 -10.33 -1.58
CA ARG A 85 6.08 -8.96 -2.03
C ARG A 85 7.36 -8.09 -2.03
N PRO A 86 7.51 -7.15 -2.97
CA PRO A 86 8.69 -6.30 -3.04
C PRO A 86 8.82 -5.47 -1.75
N ALA A 87 9.85 -5.73 -0.96
CA ALA A 87 10.11 -4.98 0.26
C ALA A 87 10.42 -3.52 -0.06
N ASN A 88 9.98 -2.60 0.81
CA ASN A 88 10.26 -1.16 0.71
C ASN A 88 9.78 -0.48 -0.58
N PHE A 89 8.87 -1.10 -1.34
CA PHE A 89 8.32 -0.52 -2.57
C PHE A 89 7.56 0.79 -2.36
N TYR A 90 7.24 1.17 -1.13
CA TYR A 90 6.60 2.45 -0.80
C TYR A 90 7.58 3.64 -0.87
N ALA A 91 8.90 3.39 -0.92
CA ALA A 91 9.88 4.46 -1.00
C ALA A 91 9.71 5.27 -2.29
N ALA A 92 9.83 6.60 -2.21
CA ALA A 92 9.59 7.49 -3.35
C ALA A 92 10.54 7.19 -4.53
N ASN A 93 11.79 6.84 -4.22
CA ASN A 93 12.85 6.53 -5.18
C ASN A 93 12.96 5.02 -5.52
N TYR A 94 11.97 4.21 -5.17
CA TYR A 94 11.95 2.80 -5.58
C TYR A 94 11.78 2.70 -7.11
N ASP A 95 12.62 1.88 -7.74
CA ASP A 95 12.55 1.60 -9.17
C ASP A 95 11.48 0.54 -9.47
N ASP A 96 10.39 0.97 -10.10
CA ASP A 96 9.26 0.13 -10.53
C ASP A 96 9.18 0.00 -12.06
N SER A 97 10.27 0.30 -12.79
CA SER A 97 10.31 0.27 -14.25
C SER A 97 9.93 -1.08 -14.86
N GLU A 98 10.28 -2.18 -14.19
CA GLU A 98 9.96 -3.55 -14.61
C GLU A 98 8.53 -4.00 -14.26
N TRP A 99 7.76 -3.17 -13.54
CA TRP A 99 6.39 -3.51 -13.14
C TRP A 99 5.40 -3.37 -14.30
N LYS A 100 4.33 -4.16 -14.25
CA LYS A 100 3.26 -4.12 -15.26
C LYS A 100 2.32 -2.96 -15.00
N ASP A 101 1.68 -2.47 -16.05
CA ASP A 101 0.57 -1.53 -15.89
C ASP A 101 -0.73 -2.31 -15.62
N PHE A 102 -1.51 -1.89 -14.61
CA PHE A 102 -2.76 -2.53 -14.20
C PHE A 102 -3.90 -1.50 -14.06
N PRO A 103 -5.13 -1.81 -14.52
CA PRO A 103 -6.26 -0.90 -14.42
C PRO A 103 -6.79 -0.81 -12.99
N VAL A 104 -6.96 0.42 -12.48
CA VAL A 104 -7.57 0.70 -11.19
C VAL A 104 -8.84 1.54 -11.39
N PRO A 105 -10.02 1.06 -10.95
CA PRO A 105 -10.26 -0.21 -10.24
C PRO A 105 -10.17 -1.44 -11.16
N GLY A 106 -9.77 -2.59 -10.58
CA GLY A 106 -9.69 -3.86 -11.29
C GLY A 106 -9.49 -5.04 -10.34
N LEU A 107 -10.10 -6.20 -10.67
CA LEU A 107 -9.91 -7.46 -9.94
C LEU A 107 -8.70 -8.22 -10.51
N PHE A 108 -7.93 -8.90 -9.65
CA PHE A 108 -6.71 -9.60 -10.06
C PHE A 108 -7.03 -10.68 -11.10
N GLU A 109 -8.03 -11.51 -10.80
CA GLU A 109 -8.41 -12.70 -11.54
C GLU A 109 -8.95 -12.37 -12.92
N LEU A 110 -9.67 -11.26 -13.06
CA LEU A 110 -10.16 -10.78 -14.36
C LEU A 110 -9.07 -10.14 -15.22
N ASN A 111 -7.90 -9.85 -14.63
CA ASN A 111 -6.76 -9.24 -15.29
C ASN A 111 -5.57 -10.23 -15.41
N GLY A 112 -5.82 -11.53 -15.25
CA GLY A 112 -4.84 -12.59 -15.50
C GLY A 112 -3.95 -12.97 -14.32
N TYR A 113 -4.32 -12.61 -13.09
CA TYR A 113 -3.56 -12.91 -11.88
C TYR A 113 -4.39 -13.71 -10.87
N GLY A 114 -3.78 -14.73 -10.26
CA GLY A 114 -4.46 -15.57 -9.28
C GLY A 114 -5.52 -16.50 -9.88
N ASP A 115 -6.42 -16.99 -9.03
CA ASP A 115 -7.41 -18.01 -9.39
C ASP A 115 -8.82 -17.53 -9.07
N ALA A 116 -9.67 -17.43 -10.09
CA ALA A 116 -11.09 -17.15 -9.90
C ALA A 116 -11.75 -18.31 -9.13
N THR A 117 -12.10 -18.04 -7.87
CA THR A 117 -12.62 -19.07 -6.96
C THR A 117 -14.09 -18.82 -6.64
N TYR A 118 -14.93 -19.81 -6.93
CA TYR A 118 -16.31 -19.87 -6.44
C TYR A 118 -16.44 -21.01 -5.42
N LYS A 119 -17.05 -20.71 -4.28
CA LYS A 119 -17.33 -21.70 -3.24
C LYS A 119 -18.64 -21.33 -2.54
N ASN A 120 -19.49 -22.33 -2.31
CA ASN A 120 -20.78 -22.14 -1.64
C ASN A 120 -20.63 -22.05 -0.11
N VAL A 121 -20.07 -23.08 0.54
CA VAL A 121 -19.95 -23.16 2.01
C VAL A 121 -18.49 -23.35 2.44
N GLY A 122 -18.10 -22.66 3.51
CA GLY A 122 -16.76 -22.73 4.11
C GLY A 122 -15.75 -21.80 3.44
N TYR A 123 -14.54 -21.75 3.98
CA TYR A 123 -13.51 -20.83 3.52
C TYR A 123 -12.93 -21.20 2.15
N ALA A 124 -12.69 -20.20 1.30
CA ALA A 124 -12.12 -20.39 -0.03
C ALA A 124 -10.75 -21.09 0.00
N TRP A 125 -9.95 -20.85 1.04
CA TRP A 125 -8.62 -21.43 1.24
C TRP A 125 -8.61 -22.82 1.89
N ALA A 126 -9.77 -23.43 2.20
CA ALA A 126 -9.81 -24.72 2.90
C ALA A 126 -9.22 -25.89 2.07
N THR A 127 -8.96 -25.70 0.78
CA THR A 127 -8.22 -26.66 -0.07
C THR A 127 -6.70 -26.50 0.01
N GLN A 128 -6.22 -25.45 0.67
CA GLN A 128 -4.81 -25.08 0.79
C GLN A 128 -4.28 -25.38 2.20
N PHE A 129 -5.09 -25.12 3.22
CA PHE A 129 -4.81 -25.45 4.62
C PHE A 129 -6.10 -25.57 5.44
N ASP A 130 -6.03 -26.32 6.55
CA ASP A 130 -7.16 -26.49 7.47
C ASP A 130 -7.56 -25.15 8.09
N PRO A 131 -8.84 -24.75 8.03
CA PRO A 131 -9.28 -23.50 8.64
C PRO A 131 -9.06 -23.46 10.15
N ASN A 132 -8.26 -22.51 10.61
CA ASN A 132 -7.95 -22.29 12.03
C ASN A 132 -7.98 -20.80 12.39
N PRO A 133 -9.15 -20.14 12.44
CA PRO A 133 -9.22 -18.70 12.68
C PRO A 133 -8.54 -18.28 14.01
N PRO A 134 -7.81 -17.16 14.06
CA PRO A 134 -7.68 -16.13 13.02
C PRO A 134 -6.52 -16.35 12.04
N TYR A 135 -5.86 -17.49 12.09
CA TYR A 135 -4.68 -17.77 11.27
C TYR A 135 -5.02 -17.78 9.78
N ILE A 136 -4.15 -17.15 8.99
CA ILE A 136 -4.15 -17.16 7.53
C ILE A 136 -2.72 -17.46 7.08
N SER A 137 -2.55 -18.33 6.07
CA SER A 137 -1.23 -18.66 5.54
C SER A 137 -0.60 -17.47 4.79
N GLU A 138 0.73 -17.35 4.80
CA GLU A 138 1.45 -16.48 3.87
C GLU A 138 1.62 -17.12 2.48
N LEU A 139 1.65 -18.45 2.43
CA LEU A 139 1.72 -19.22 1.19
C LEU A 139 0.37 -19.18 0.49
N ASN A 140 0.40 -18.98 -0.83
CA ASN A 140 -0.78 -18.82 -1.67
C ASN A 140 -1.74 -17.70 -1.23
N ASN A 141 -1.20 -16.68 -0.57
CA ASN A 141 -1.90 -15.47 -0.16
C ASN A 141 -1.56 -14.33 -1.13
N TYR A 142 -2.33 -14.29 -2.22
CA TYR A 142 -2.13 -13.41 -3.36
C TYR A 142 -2.02 -11.95 -2.93
N THR A 143 -0.87 -11.35 -3.22
CA THR A 143 -0.55 -9.98 -2.80
C THR A 143 -0.24 -9.12 -4.02
N GLY A 144 -0.98 -8.03 -4.16
CA GLY A 144 -0.76 -7.00 -5.18
C GLY A 144 -0.13 -5.75 -4.58
N SER A 145 1.01 -5.33 -5.11
CA SER A 145 1.66 -4.07 -4.77
C SER A 145 1.39 -3.04 -5.87
N TYR A 146 0.97 -1.84 -5.50
CA TYR A 146 0.55 -0.78 -6.42
C TYR A 146 1.37 0.49 -6.23
N ARG A 147 1.82 1.09 -7.33
CA ARG A 147 2.49 2.40 -7.35
C ARG A 147 1.91 3.27 -8.45
N ARG A 148 1.83 4.57 -8.19
CA ARG A 148 1.45 5.60 -9.15
C ARG A 148 2.20 6.88 -8.83
N THR A 149 2.63 7.57 -9.87
CA THR A 149 3.23 8.90 -9.82
C THR A 149 2.23 9.97 -10.25
#